data_AF-A0A2T1C1G1-F1
#
_entry.id   AF-A0A2T1C1G1-F1
#
_cell.length_a   1.000
_cell.length_b   1.000
_cell.length_c   1.000
_cell.angle_alpha   90.00
_cell.angle_beta   90.00
_cell.angle_gamma   90.00
#
_symmetry.space_group_name_H-M   'P 1'
#
loop_
_entity.id
_entity.type
_entity.pdbx_description
1 polymer ?
#
loop_
_entity_poly.entity_id
_entity_poly.type
_entity_poly.pdbx_seq_one_letter_code
_entity_poly.pdbx_strand_id
1 'polypeptide(L)'
;MPTIITTTGTSLLTLWSRVRQQQELAEIVAEAPASETTNSSDKISSLLQEVKHHYPKNTGKFAQTMASLSVVESVMGEPFANPTLKRVKHVGEDGLMKVIWGDYDKAVNIIIQTTGKGKAQTLKVASLIHSLLEK
;
A
#
# COMPACT_ATOMS: atom_id res chain seq x y z
N MET A 1 -30.30 -39.10 14.54
CA MET A 1 -29.79 -38.46 13.31
C MET A 1 -29.10 -37.16 13.71
N PRO A 2 -27.76 -37.03 13.67
CA PRO A 2 -27.12 -35.77 14.00
C PRO A 2 -27.08 -34.88 12.75
N THR A 3 -27.65 -33.69 12.87
CA THR A 3 -27.63 -32.63 11.86
C THR A 3 -26.21 -32.06 11.75
N ILE A 4 -25.59 -32.16 10.58
CA ILE A 4 -24.29 -31.54 10.29
C ILE A 4 -24.55 -30.05 10.03
N ILE A 5 -24.06 -29.18 10.91
CA ILE A 5 -24.06 -27.73 10.71
C ILE A 5 -22.83 -27.40 9.85
N THR A 6 -23.04 -27.09 8.58
CA THR A 6 -22.00 -26.62 7.65
C THR A 6 -21.69 -25.14 7.95
N THR A 7 -20.83 -24.88 8.94
CA THR A 7 -20.24 -23.55 9.10
C THR A 7 -19.09 -23.42 8.10
N THR A 8 -19.22 -22.50 7.16
CA THR A 8 -18.16 -22.05 6.24
C THR A 8 -17.09 -21.26 7.00
N GLY A 9 -16.47 -21.91 7.99
CA GLY A 9 -15.32 -21.38 8.70
C GLY A 9 -14.08 -21.60 7.86
N THR A 10 -13.67 -20.58 7.09
CA THR A 10 -12.32 -20.58 6.52
C THR A 10 -11.36 -20.55 7.70
N SER A 11 -10.80 -21.70 8.04
CA SER A 11 -9.93 -21.86 9.22
C SER A 11 -8.78 -20.86 9.17
N LEU A 12 -8.42 -20.25 10.30
CA LEU A 12 -7.28 -19.33 10.39
C LEU A 12 -6.00 -19.94 9.79
N LEU A 13 -5.81 -21.25 9.96
CA LEU A 13 -4.68 -22.00 9.37
C LEU A 13 -4.66 -21.92 7.84
N THR A 14 -5.83 -22.02 7.19
CA THR A 14 -5.95 -21.88 5.74
C THR A 14 -5.75 -20.45 5.26
N LEU A 15 -5.99 -19.46 6.12
CA LEU A 15 -5.72 -18.05 5.81
C LEU A 15 -4.21 -17.78 5.86
N TRP A 16 -3.54 -18.25 6.92
CA TRP A 16 -2.10 -18.09 7.09
C TRP A 16 -1.29 -18.84 6.03
N SER A 17 -1.71 -20.04 5.62
CA SER A 17 -1.05 -20.75 4.54
C SER A 17 -1.13 -20.00 3.20
N ARG A 18 -2.28 -19.39 2.90
CA ARG A 18 -2.46 -18.57 1.70
C ARG A 18 -1.60 -17.31 1.72
N VAL A 19 -1.52 -16.63 2.86
CA VAL A 19 -0.64 -15.43 3.01
C VAL A 19 0.82 -15.82 2.79
N ARG A 20 1.27 -16.91 3.40
CA ARG A 20 2.65 -17.41 3.23
C ARG A 20 2.96 -17.77 1.78
N GLN A 21 2.05 -18.49 1.10
CA GLN A 21 2.22 -18.81 -0.32
C GLN A 21 2.33 -17.55 -1.19
N GLN A 22 1.54 -16.52 -0.90
CA GLN A 22 1.62 -15.25 -1.62
C GLN A 22 2.95 -14.52 -1.40
N GLN A 23 3.53 -14.62 -0.21
CA GLN A 23 4.84 -14.07 0.10
C GLN A 23 5.96 -14.85 -0.62
N GLU A 24 5.93 -16.18 -0.55
CA GLU A 24 6.91 -17.05 -1.24
C GLU A 24 6.88 -16.82 -2.76
N LEU A 25 5.68 -16.65 -3.36
CA LEU A 25 5.56 -16.28 -4.77
C LEU A 25 6.14 -14.90 -5.07
N ALA A 26 5.95 -13.92 -4.18
CA ALA A 26 6.49 -12.58 -4.37
C ALA A 26 8.04 -12.56 -4.34
N GLU A 27 8.69 -13.46 -3.60
CA GLU A 27 10.15 -13.58 -3.57
C GLU A 27 10.71 -14.07 -4.92
N ILE A 28 10.04 -15.04 -5.54
CA ILE A 28 10.48 -15.68 -6.79
C ILE A 28 10.19 -14.80 -8.01
N VAL A 29 9.16 -13.95 -7.92
CA VAL A 29 8.75 -13.08 -9.02
C VAL A 29 9.76 -11.94 -9.25
N ALA A 30 10.06 -11.68 -10.53
CA ALA A 30 10.92 -10.60 -10.97
C ALA A 30 10.48 -9.24 -10.39
N GLU A 31 11.45 -8.38 -10.10
CA GLU A 31 11.16 -7.03 -9.61
C GLU A 31 10.30 -6.25 -10.60
N ALA A 32 9.44 -5.38 -10.07
CA ALA A 32 8.66 -4.47 -10.91
C ALA A 32 9.63 -3.55 -11.68
N PRO A 33 9.36 -3.24 -12.95
CA PRO A 33 10.23 -2.37 -13.72
C PRO A 33 10.28 -0.97 -13.10
N ALA A 34 11.35 -0.22 -13.35
CA ALA A 34 11.38 1.18 -12.92
C ALA A 34 10.30 1.99 -13.66
N SER A 35 9.72 2.97 -12.96
CA SER A 35 8.81 3.95 -13.54
C SER A 35 9.54 4.79 -14.58
N GLU A 36 8.84 5.11 -15.66
CA GLU A 36 9.32 6.03 -16.70
C GLU A 36 9.47 7.46 -16.17
N THR A 37 8.69 7.83 -15.14
CA THR A 37 8.79 9.12 -14.46
C THR A 37 9.99 9.11 -13.51
N THR A 38 11.06 9.81 -13.87
CA THR A 38 12.30 9.86 -13.06
C THR A 38 12.26 10.90 -11.95
N ASN A 39 11.53 12.00 -12.13
CA ASN A 39 11.42 13.06 -11.13
C ASN A 39 10.38 12.72 -10.06
N SER A 40 10.82 12.63 -8.81
CA SER A 40 9.93 12.34 -7.67
C SER A 40 8.83 13.39 -7.47
N SER A 41 9.07 14.65 -7.83
CA SER A 41 8.05 15.71 -7.74
C SER A 41 6.84 15.44 -8.63
N ASP A 42 7.09 14.90 -9.82
CA ASP A 42 6.09 14.74 -10.88
C ASP A 42 5.18 13.54 -10.60
N LYS A 43 5.62 12.65 -9.70
CA LYS A 43 4.83 11.52 -9.20
C LYS A 43 3.85 11.92 -8.10
N ILE A 44 4.02 13.06 -7.44
CA ILE A 44 3.19 13.45 -6.29
C ILE A 44 2.05 14.35 -6.76
N SER A 45 0.80 14.00 -6.41
CA SER A 45 -0.34 14.82 -6.79
C SER A 45 -0.26 16.23 -6.18
N SER A 46 -0.76 17.22 -6.92
CA SER A 46 -0.82 18.61 -6.47
C SER A 46 -1.54 18.77 -5.12
N LEU A 47 -2.55 17.94 -4.86
CA LEU A 47 -3.27 17.92 -3.58
C LEU A 47 -2.33 17.71 -2.39
N LEU A 48 -1.35 16.80 -2.49
CA LEU A 48 -0.38 16.55 -1.43
C LEU A 48 0.71 17.61 -1.33
N GLN A 49 0.89 18.41 -2.39
CA GLN A 49 1.84 19.53 -2.44
C GLN A 49 1.23 20.84 -1.95
N GLU A 50 -0.08 21.03 -2.12
CA GLU A 50 -0.80 22.23 -1.68
C GLU A 50 -1.01 22.24 -0.16
N VAL A 51 -0.49 23.28 0.50
CA VAL A 51 -0.64 23.51 1.96
C VAL A 51 -2.09 23.80 2.39
N LYS A 52 -3.04 23.88 1.44
CA LYS A 52 -4.44 24.24 1.71
C LYS A 52 -5.19 23.19 2.52
N HIS A 53 -4.73 21.94 2.52
CA HIS A 53 -5.36 20.86 3.28
C HIS A 53 -4.57 20.56 4.55
N HIS A 54 -5.28 20.44 5.68
CA HIS A 54 -4.70 20.08 6.98
C HIS A 54 -4.33 18.59 7.05
N TYR A 55 -3.40 18.15 6.19
CA TYR A 55 -2.86 16.81 6.21
C TYR A 55 -2.18 16.49 7.55
N PRO A 56 -2.09 15.20 7.92
CA PRO A 56 -1.28 14.77 9.06
C PRO A 56 0.15 15.27 8.94
N LYS A 57 0.83 15.43 10.08
CA LYS A 57 2.23 15.88 10.09
C LYS A 57 3.10 14.96 9.23
N ASN A 58 4.09 15.54 8.55
CA ASN A 58 5.04 14.84 7.67
C ASN A 58 4.42 14.12 6.46
N THR A 59 3.15 14.35 6.11
CA THR A 59 2.53 13.75 4.90
C THR A 59 3.32 14.07 3.62
N GLY A 60 3.79 15.31 3.46
CA GLY A 60 4.64 15.67 2.32
C GLY A 60 5.97 14.92 2.28
N LYS A 61 6.63 14.74 3.43
CA LYS A 61 7.87 13.94 3.51
C LYS A 61 7.61 12.47 3.17
N PHE A 62 6.51 11.91 3.68
CA PHE A 62 6.10 10.55 3.35
C PHE A 62 5.85 10.39 1.85
N ALA A 63 5.12 11.33 1.23
CA ALA A 63 4.88 11.31 -0.22
C ALA A 63 6.19 11.38 -1.02
N GLN A 64 7.15 12.21 -0.59
CA GLN A 64 8.49 12.26 -1.20
C GLN A 64 9.25 10.94 -1.07
N THR A 65 9.23 10.32 0.11
CA THR A 65 9.84 9.00 0.33
C THR A 65 9.22 7.96 -0.60
N MET A 66 7.88 7.92 -0.72
CA MET A 66 7.20 6.99 -1.63
C MET A 66 7.55 7.27 -3.10
N ALA A 67 7.54 8.53 -3.52
CA ALA A 67 7.87 8.92 -4.88
C ALA A 67 9.33 8.64 -5.27
N SER A 68 10.24 8.64 -4.29
CA SER A 68 11.64 8.30 -4.51
C SER A 68 11.87 6.82 -4.87
N LEU A 69 10.88 5.95 -4.65
CA LEU A 69 10.96 4.55 -5.04
C LEU A 69 10.92 4.44 -6.57
N SER A 70 11.86 3.68 -7.13
CA SER A 70 11.98 3.47 -8.58
C SER A 70 10.71 2.86 -9.18
N VAL A 71 10.02 2.01 -8.43
CA VAL A 71 8.81 1.28 -8.86
C VAL A 71 7.50 2.05 -8.71
N VAL A 72 7.52 3.23 -8.09
CA VAL A 72 6.32 4.06 -7.90
C VAL A 72 6.14 5.00 -9.09
N GLU A 73 4.92 5.02 -9.63
CA GLU A 73 4.52 5.90 -10.75
C GLU A 73 3.77 7.14 -10.26
N SER A 74 2.93 6.99 -9.25
CA SER A 74 2.12 8.10 -8.73
C SER A 74 1.77 7.94 -7.25
N VAL A 75 1.67 9.05 -6.54
CA VAL A 75 1.28 9.17 -5.14
C VAL A 75 0.17 10.21 -5.04
N MET A 76 -1.03 9.77 -4.66
CA MET A 76 -2.23 10.61 -4.63
C MET A 76 -2.86 10.62 -3.25
N GLY A 77 -3.26 11.81 -2.79
CA GLY A 77 -4.07 11.96 -1.58
C GLY A 77 -5.54 11.69 -1.85
N GLU A 78 -6.18 10.91 -0.98
CA GLU A 78 -7.62 10.67 -0.94
C GLU A 78 -8.26 11.36 0.30
N PRO A 79 -9.59 11.32 0.45
CA PRO A 79 -10.25 11.82 1.65
C PRO A 79 -9.65 11.28 2.94
N PHE A 80 -9.71 12.10 3.99
CA PHE A 80 -9.24 11.77 5.33
C PHE A 80 -9.87 10.46 5.84
N ALA A 81 -9.08 9.70 6.56
CA ALA A 81 -9.51 8.48 7.23
C ALA A 81 -9.68 8.76 8.72
N ASN A 82 -10.46 7.90 9.40
CA ASN A 82 -10.46 7.90 10.86
C ASN A 82 -9.03 7.65 11.37
N PRO A 83 -8.59 8.35 12.44
CA PRO A 83 -7.29 8.12 13.06
C PRO A 83 -7.16 6.65 13.43
N THR A 84 -6.27 5.95 12.74
CA THR A 84 -5.99 4.53 12.93
C THR A 84 -4.51 4.28 12.67
N LEU A 85 -4.02 3.09 13.05
CA LEU A 85 -2.63 2.70 12.81
C LEU A 85 -2.26 2.79 11.33
N LYS A 86 -1.07 3.33 11.06
CA LYS A 86 -0.44 3.34 9.74
C LYS A 86 -0.37 1.93 9.19
N ARG A 87 -0.84 1.70 7.98
CA ARG A 87 -0.82 0.37 7.35
C ARG A 87 -1.11 0.43 5.86
N VAL A 88 -0.70 -0.62 5.15
CA VAL A 88 -1.21 -0.92 3.82
C VAL A 88 -2.63 -1.49 3.98
N LYS A 89 -3.64 -0.76 3.51
CA LYS A 89 -5.06 -1.13 3.60
C LYS A 89 -5.48 -2.07 2.47
N HIS A 90 -4.94 -1.85 1.28
CA HIS A 90 -5.29 -2.62 0.08
C HIS A 90 -4.10 -2.72 -0.87
N VAL A 91 -3.99 -3.86 -1.53
CA VAL A 91 -3.02 -4.15 -2.59
C VAL A 91 -3.80 -4.70 -3.78
N GLY A 92 -3.82 -3.98 -4.89
CA GLY A 92 -4.46 -4.35 -6.14
C GLY A 92 -3.57 -5.26 -6.99
N GLU A 93 -4.15 -5.84 -8.04
CA GLU A 93 -3.41 -6.63 -9.04
C GLU A 93 -2.82 -5.75 -10.15
N ASP A 94 -3.30 -4.53 -10.24
CA ASP A 94 -3.00 -3.48 -11.22
C ASP A 94 -1.88 -2.53 -10.76
N GLY A 95 -1.12 -2.91 -9.74
CA GLY A 95 -0.08 -2.06 -9.17
C GLY A 95 -0.60 -0.97 -8.23
N LEU A 96 -1.93 -0.88 -8.02
CA LEU A 96 -2.54 0.11 -7.15
C LEU A 96 -2.49 -0.35 -5.69
N MET A 97 -2.07 0.54 -4.79
CA MET A 97 -2.10 0.29 -3.35
C MET A 97 -2.76 1.43 -2.61
N LYS A 98 -3.46 1.10 -1.53
CA LYS A 98 -4.03 2.09 -0.60
C LYS A 98 -3.34 1.98 0.73
N VAL A 99 -2.73 3.08 1.16
CA VAL A 99 -2.00 3.21 2.42
C VAL A 99 -2.74 4.19 3.31
N ILE A 100 -2.89 3.85 4.59
CA ILE A 100 -3.31 4.82 5.59
C ILE A 100 -2.03 5.41 6.19
N TRP A 101 -1.85 6.71 5.97
CA TRP A 101 -0.79 7.50 6.61
C TRP A 101 -1.42 8.43 7.64
N GLY A 102 -0.77 8.63 8.77
CA GLY A 102 -1.32 9.49 9.81
C GLY A 102 -0.35 9.75 10.94
N ASP A 103 -0.71 10.73 11.76
CA ASP A 103 -0.22 10.88 13.11
C ASP A 103 -1.31 10.38 14.10
N TYR A 104 -1.05 10.48 15.41
CA TYR A 104 -1.99 10.02 16.43
C TYR A 104 -3.34 10.78 16.41
N ASP A 105 -3.43 11.92 15.73
CA ASP A 105 -4.59 12.82 15.72
C ASP A 105 -5.35 12.78 14.39
N LYS A 106 -4.64 12.56 13.27
CA LYS A 106 -5.20 12.61 11.92
C LYS A 106 -4.66 11.49 11.05
N ALA A 107 -5.52 10.95 10.18
CA ALA A 107 -5.12 10.00 9.15
C ALA A 107 -5.67 10.40 7.79
N VAL A 108 -4.95 10.02 6.74
CA VAL A 108 -5.27 10.26 5.34
C VAL A 108 -5.08 8.96 4.57
N ASN A 109 -5.96 8.71 3.61
CA ASN A 109 -5.73 7.66 2.63
C ASN A 109 -4.78 8.19 1.55
N ILE A 110 -3.75 7.42 1.25
CA ILE A 110 -2.81 7.70 0.17
C ILE A 110 -2.89 6.53 -0.81
N ILE A 111 -3.22 6.83 -2.06
CA ILE A 111 -3.11 5.89 -3.15
C ILE A 111 -1.69 5.95 -3.70
N ILE A 112 -1.07 4.79 -3.85
CA ILE A 112 0.24 4.63 -4.49
C ILE A 112 0.03 3.74 -5.71
N GLN A 113 0.27 4.30 -6.89
CA GLN A 113 0.31 3.55 -8.14
C GLN A 113 1.75 3.12 -8.39
N THR A 114 1.93 1.83 -8.71
CA THR A 114 3.24 1.24 -9.02
C THR A 114 3.24 0.64 -10.40
N THR A 115 4.44 0.40 -10.91
CA THR A 115 4.70 -0.34 -12.14
C THR A 115 4.47 -1.86 -12.02
N GLY A 116 4.12 -2.35 -10.83
CA GLY A 116 3.91 -3.77 -10.55
C GLY A 116 2.80 -4.34 -11.41
N LYS A 117 3.11 -5.41 -12.17
CA LYS A 117 2.14 -6.13 -12.99
C LYS A 117 1.73 -7.42 -12.28
N GLY A 118 0.48 -7.48 -11.86
CA GLY A 118 -0.09 -8.64 -11.18
C GLY A 118 0.15 -8.63 -9.67
N LYS A 119 -0.67 -9.42 -8.97
CA LYS A 119 -0.75 -9.45 -7.51
C LYS A 119 0.59 -9.66 -6.80
N ALA A 120 1.41 -10.59 -7.29
CA ALA A 120 2.66 -10.97 -6.63
C ALA A 120 3.71 -9.84 -6.67
N GLN A 121 3.83 -9.12 -7.79
CA GLN A 121 4.71 -7.97 -7.88
C GLN A 121 4.22 -6.83 -6.99
N THR A 122 2.92 -6.52 -7.00
CA THR A 122 2.36 -5.49 -6.14
C THR A 122 2.55 -5.84 -4.65
N LEU A 123 2.44 -7.11 -4.27
CA LEU A 123 2.70 -7.57 -2.90
C LEU A 123 4.17 -7.38 -2.51
N LYS A 124 5.12 -7.63 -3.42
CA LYS A 124 6.55 -7.38 -3.17
C LYS A 124 6.80 -5.90 -2.88
N VAL A 125 6.21 -5.00 -3.66
CA VAL A 125 6.31 -3.56 -3.43
C VAL A 125 5.59 -3.14 -2.14
N ALA A 126 4.43 -3.74 -1.85
CA ALA A 126 3.69 -3.49 -0.61
C ALA A 126 4.53 -3.84 0.64
N SER A 127 5.27 -4.94 0.63
CA SER A 127 6.19 -5.32 1.70
C SER A 127 7.30 -4.27 1.90
N LEU A 128 7.84 -3.74 0.81
CA LEU A 128 8.83 -2.66 0.87
C LEU A 128 8.23 -1.39 1.50
N ILE A 129 7.03 -0.99 1.08
CA ILE A 129 6.35 0.17 1.65
C ILE A 129 5.98 -0.05 3.12
N HIS A 130 5.56 -1.26 3.49
CA HIS A 130 5.28 -1.60 4.88
C HIS A 130 6.50 -1.36 5.78
N SER A 131 7.69 -1.79 5.34
CA SER A 131 8.94 -1.55 6.07
C SER A 131 9.28 -0.06 6.24
N LEU A 132 8.77 0.81 5.36
CA LEU A 132 8.95 2.26 5.45
C LEU A 132 7.93 2.93 6.38
N LEU A 133 6.78 2.29 6.63
CA LEU A 133 5.77 2.78 7.57
C LEU A 133 6.14 2.52 9.04
N GLU A 134 6.99 1.51 9.29
CA GLU A 134 7.47 1.11 10.62
C GLU A 134 8.71 1.89 11.11
N LYS A 135 9.35 2.68 10.23
CA LYS A 135 10.46 3.58 10.56
C LYS A 135 9.97 4.92 11.11
#